data_AF-A0A0F0FIN5-F1
#
_entry.id   AF-A0A0F0FIN5-F1
#
_cell.length_a   1.000
_cell.length_b   1.000
_cell.length_c   1.000
_cell.angle_alpha   90.00
_cell.angle_beta   90.00
_cell.angle_gamma   90.00
#
_symmetry.space_group_name_H-M   'P 1'
#
loop_
_entity.id
_entity.type
_entity.pdbx_description
1 polymer ?
#
loop_
_entity_poly.entity_id
_entity_poly.type
_entity_poly.pdbx_seq_one_letter_code
_entity_poly.pdbx_strand_id
1 'polypeptide(L)' 'MSASHGSCYRCRKEVQVFGSRWCADCYYPGIDGDYDRYRDLLEEGYTRYQAKLMVGWADPPEEG' A
#
# COMPACT_ATOMS: atom_id res chain seq x y z
N MET A 1 -24.04 10.49 10.96
CA MET A 1 -23.00 11.02 10.06
C MET A 1 -22.03 9.88 9.80
N SER A 2 -22.08 9.25 8.62
CA SER A 2 -21.10 8.23 8.28
C SER A 2 -19.78 8.94 8.05
N ALA A 3 -18.91 8.96 9.06
CA ALA A 3 -17.53 9.33 8.84
C ALA A 3 -17.00 8.32 7.83
N SER A 4 -16.78 8.76 6.59
CA SER A 4 -16.24 7.89 5.54
C SER A 4 -14.85 7.46 5.99
N HIS A 5 -14.77 6.31 6.63
CA HIS A 5 -13.51 5.63 6.86
C HIS A 5 -12.86 5.46 5.49
N GLY A 6 -11.66 6.02 5.31
CA GLY A 6 -10.93 5.92 4.05
C GLY A 6 -10.68 4.45 3.68
N SER A 7 -10.27 4.20 2.44
CA SER A 7 -9.78 2.87 2.04
C SER A 7 -8.26 2.82 2.14
N CYS A 8 -7.73 1.73 2.67
CA CYS A 8 -6.30 1.50 2.80
C CYS A 8 -5.61 1.57 1.44
N TYR A 9 -4.52 2.32 1.32
CA TYR A 9 -3.87 2.52 0.03
C TYR A 9 -3.19 1.26 -0.51
N ARG A 10 -2.82 0.33 0.38
CA ARG A 10 -2.21 -0.97 0.02
C ARG A 10 -3.25 -2.02 -0.36
N CYS A 11 -4.19 -2.32 0.53
CA CYS A 11 -5.11 -3.45 0.39
C CYS A 11 -6.55 -3.08 0.03
N ARG A 12 -6.88 -1.78 -0.03
CA ARG A 12 -8.22 -1.23 -0.33
C ARG A 12 -9.33 -1.62 0.67
N LYS A 13 -9.00 -2.31 1.77
CA LYS A 13 -9.92 -2.54 2.90
C LYS A 13 -10.22 -1.23 3.65
N GLU A 14 -11.28 -1.24 4.44
CA GLU A 14 -11.65 -0.10 5.29
C GLU A 14 -10.55 0.23 6.30
N VAL A 15 -10.32 1.53 6.53
CA VAL A 15 -9.38 2.02 7.53
C VAL A 15 -10.11 2.25 8.85
N GLN A 16 -9.62 1.65 9.93
CA GLN A 16 -10.26 1.71 11.26
C GLN A 16 -10.09 3.07 11.95
N VAL A 17 -9.14 3.89 11.50
CA VAL A 17 -8.77 5.17 12.12
C VAL A 17 -9.05 6.32 11.17
N PHE A 18 -9.89 7.27 11.60
CA PHE A 18 -10.17 8.47 10.81
C PHE A 18 -8.89 9.28 10.54
N GLY A 19 -8.67 9.65 9.28
CA GLY A 19 -7.47 10.35 8.83
C GLY A 19 -6.26 9.45 8.54
N SER A 20 -6.31 8.16 8.87
CA SER A 20 -5.27 7.22 8.46
C SER A 20 -5.44 6.79 7.00
N ARG A 21 -4.31 6.57 6.32
CA ARG A 21 -4.26 6.00 4.96
C ARG A 21 -4.12 4.49 4.96
N TRP A 22 -3.89 3.89 6.14
CA TRP A 22 -3.49 2.50 6.32
C TRP A 22 -4.43 1.80 7.29
N CYS A 23 -4.89 0.60 6.95
CA CYS A 23 -5.57 -0.25 7.92
C CYS A 23 -4.57 -0.82 8.93
N ALA A 24 -5.07 -1.27 10.09
CA ALA A 24 -4.27 -1.83 11.16
C ALA A 24 -3.34 -2.98 10.70
N ASP A 25 -3.79 -3.79 9.74
CA ASP A 25 -3.01 -4.93 9.21
C ASP A 25 -1.86 -4.49 8.29
N CYS A 26 -2.00 -3.34 7.62
CA CYS A 26 -1.01 -2.86 6.68
C CYS A 26 -0.04 -1.87 7.32
N TYR A 27 -0.44 -1.18 8.39
CA TYR A 27 0.38 -0.16 9.02
C TYR A 27 1.64 -0.73 9.66
N TYR A 28 2.79 -0.10 9.39
CA TYR A 28 4.04 -0.28 10.11
C TYR A 28 4.86 1.03 10.05
N PRO A 29 5.78 1.28 10.99
CA PRO A 29 6.66 2.44 10.93
C PRO A 29 7.46 2.47 9.62
N GLY A 30 7.31 3.54 8.83
CA GLY A 30 7.97 3.70 7.53
C GLY A 30 7.09 3.40 6.30
N ILE A 31 5.86 2.91 6.49
CA ILE A 31 4.96 2.59 5.35
C ILE A 31 4.69 3.78 4.42
N ASP A 32 4.67 5.02 4.94
CA ASP A 32 4.50 6.20 4.10
C ASP A 32 5.67 6.40 3.12
N GLY A 33 6.92 6.11 3.55
CA GLY A 33 8.09 6.17 2.68
C GLY A 33 8.09 5.06 1.62
N ASP A 34 7.65 3.86 1.99
CA ASP A 34 7.46 2.77 1.03
C ASP A 34 6.33 3.09 0.03
N TYR A 35 5.31 3.82 0.45
CA TYR A 35 4.26 4.28 -0.45
C TYR A 35 4.75 5.34 -1.43
N ASP A 36 5.56 6.29 -0.98
CA ASP A 36 6.19 7.28 -1.85
C ASP A 36 7.08 6.57 -2.89
N ARG A 37 7.91 5.61 -2.46
CA ARG A 37 8.68 4.76 -3.38
C ARG A 37 7.79 3.98 -4.34
N TYR A 38 6.68 3.40 -3.86
CA TYR A 38 5.73 2.71 -4.72
C TYR A 38 5.16 3.65 -5.79
N ARG A 39 4.87 4.91 -5.45
CA ARG A 39 4.39 5.90 -6.41
C ARG A 39 5.45 6.27 -7.44
N ASP A 40 6.69 6.52 -7.00
CA ASP A 40 7.81 6.82 -7.89
C ASP A 40 7.98 5.71 -8.94
N LEU A 41 7.91 4.44 -8.51
CA LEU A 41 7.99 3.28 -9.40
C LEU A 41 6.85 3.24 -10.42
N LEU A 42 5.63 3.63 -10.04
CA LEU A 42 4.53 3.74 -11.00
C LEU A 42 4.76 4.86 -12.02
N GLU A 43 5.31 5.98 -11.58
CA GLU A 43 5.63 7.14 -12.44
C GLU A 43 6.80 6.83 -13.39
N GLU A 44 7.75 6.00 -12.96
CA GLU A 44 8.82 5.43 -13.80
C GLU A 44 8.32 4.41 -14.83
N GLY A 45 7.06 3.97 -14.73
CA GLY A 45 6.42 3.05 -15.68
C GLY A 45 6.43 1.58 -15.26
N TYR A 46 6.84 1.26 -14.04
CA TYR A 46 6.70 -0.10 -13.52
C TYR A 46 5.22 -0.48 -13.35
N THR A 47 4.92 -1.76 -13.57
CA THR A 47 3.58 -2.27 -13.29
C THR A 47 3.32 -2.24 -11.77
N ARG A 48 2.05 -2.14 -11.38
CA ARG A 48 1.65 -2.18 -9.96
C ARG A 48 2.18 -3.42 -9.22
N TYR A 49 2.29 -4.56 -9.90
CA TYR A 49 2.82 -5.78 -9.30
C TYR A 49 4.32 -5.68 -9.06
N GLN A 50 5.10 -5.25 -10.06
CA GLN A 50 6.54 -5.02 -9.91
C GLN A 50 6.84 -3.98 -8.82
N ALA A 51 6.09 -2.87 -8.80
CA ALA A 51 6.25 -1.85 -7.78
C ALA A 51 5.99 -2.42 -6.37
N LYS A 52 4.94 -3.25 -6.20
CA LYS A 52 4.66 -3.94 -4.94
C LYS A 52 5.78 -4.90 -4.53
N LEU A 53 6.34 -5.67 -5.47
CA LEU A 53 7.48 -6.55 -5.19
C LEU A 53 8.68 -5.75 -4.66
N MET A 54 9.00 -4.63 -5.32
CA MET A 54 10.16 -3.80 -4.98
C MET A 54 10.05 -3.11 -3.61
N VAL A 55 8.84 -2.83 -3.13
CA VAL A 55 8.61 -2.28 -1.78
C VAL A 55 8.26 -3.35 -0.74
N GLY A 56 8.40 -4.64 -1.09
CA GLY A 56 8.12 -5.76 -0.18
C GLY A 56 6.64 -5.95 0.16
N TRP A 57 5.73 -5.44 -0.69
CA TRP A 57 4.29 -5.51 -0.46
C TRP A 57 3.59 -6.72 -1.07
N ALA A 58 4.28 -7.41 -1.97
CA ALA A 58 3.86 -8.66 -2.56
C ALA A 58 5.04 -9.63 -2.54
N ASP A 59 4.74 -10.92 -2.48
CA ASP A 59 5.74 -11.96 -2.63
C ASP A 59 6.04 -12.24 -4.11
N PRO A 60 7.31 -12.51 -4.45
CA PRO A 60 7.66 -12.98 -5.79
C PRO A 60 6.89 -14.29 -6.08
N PRO A 61 6.55 -14.55 -7.35
CA PRO A 61 5.94 -15.82 -7.69
C PRO A 61 6.92 -16.93 -7.31
N GLU A 62 6.46 -17.94 -6.58
CA GLU A 62 7.27 -19.15 -6.36
C GLU A 62 7.54 -19.77 -7.73
N GLU A 63 8.82 -19.93 -8.08
CA GLU A 63 9.22 -20.60 -9.32
C GLU A 63 8.79 -22.07 -9.22
N GLY A 64 7.77 -22.45 -10.00
CA GLY A 64 7.25 -23.81 -10.12
C GLY A 64 7.38 -24.34 -11.53
#